data_AF-A0A1A8NJS3-F1
#
_entry.id   AF-A0A1A8NJS3-F1
#
_cell.length_a   1.000
_cell.length_b   1.000
_cell.length_c   1.000
_cell.angle_alpha   90.00
_cell.angle_beta   90.00
_cell.angle_gamma   90.00
#
_symmetry.space_group_name_H-M   'P 1'
#
loop_
_entity.id
_entity.type
_entity.pdbx_description
1 polymer ?
#
loop_
_entity_poly.entity_id
_entity_poly.type
_entity_poly.pdbx_seq_one_letter_code
_entity_poly.pdbx_strand_id
1 'polypeptide(L)'
;STQTCTNSTSNVCYTGKTVFPSLTSFVGFNNQGCKDDNSNCNQTIQGTLMFVNYTTTLTCCNTDKCNPTTLVSSAATAKMTVTGAVGAAILASVLGSIM
;
A
#
# COMPACT_ATOMS: atom_id res chain seq x y z
N SER A 1 -6.12 2.64 -1.98
CA SER A 1 -7.13 2.84 -3.04
C SER A 1 -8.05 1.64 -3.06
N THR A 2 -9.29 1.81 -3.51
CA THR A 2 -10.28 0.73 -3.65
C THR A 2 -10.70 0.64 -5.11
N GLN A 3 -10.77 -0.57 -5.65
CA GLN A 3 -11.21 -0.83 -7.02
C GLN A 3 -12.37 -1.82 -7.02
N THR A 4 -13.40 -1.52 -7.81
CA THR A 4 -14.47 -2.47 -8.10
C THR A 4 -14.02 -3.37 -9.23
N CYS A 5 -14.00 -4.68 -8.98
CA CYS A 5 -13.70 -5.64 -10.03
C CYS A 5 -14.90 -5.78 -10.98
N THR A 6 -14.69 -5.57 -12.29
CA THR A 6 -15.77 -5.48 -13.29
C THR A 6 -16.43 -6.80 -13.64
N ASN A 7 -15.76 -7.92 -13.38
CA ASN A 7 -16.22 -9.25 -13.77
C ASN A 7 -16.69 -10.04 -12.55
N SER A 8 -17.99 -10.08 -12.29
CA SER A 8 -18.57 -10.64 -11.05
C SER A 8 -18.51 -12.17 -10.97
N THR A 9 -18.30 -12.87 -12.09
CA THR A 9 -18.42 -14.33 -12.17
C THR A 9 -17.09 -15.05 -11.99
N SER A 10 -15.98 -14.40 -12.31
CA SER A 10 -14.63 -14.94 -12.10
C SER A 10 -13.73 -13.76 -11.80
N ASN A 11 -13.75 -13.30 -10.55
CA ASN A 11 -12.74 -12.35 -10.08
C ASN A 11 -12.05 -12.88 -8.85
N VAL A 12 -10.73 -12.76 -8.86
CA VAL A 12 -9.89 -12.98 -7.69
C VAL A 12 -9.13 -11.69 -7.41
N CYS A 13 -9.02 -11.36 -6.13
CA CYS A 13 -8.12 -10.30 -5.71
C CYS A 13 -6.69 -10.87 -5.75
N TYR A 14 -5.72 -10.06 -6.21
CA TYR A 14 -4.33 -10.46 -6.21
C TYR A 14 -3.42 -9.44 -5.51
N THR A 15 -2.30 -9.94 -4.99
CA THR A 15 -1.13 -9.19 -4.54
C THR A 15 0.11 -9.78 -5.17
N GLY A 16 0.75 -9.04 -6.07
CA GLY A 16 2.07 -9.33 -6.61
C GLY A 16 3.15 -8.61 -5.81
N LYS A 17 4.08 -9.33 -5.19
CA LYS A 17 5.26 -8.76 -4.54
C LYS A 17 6.49 -9.00 -5.42
N THR A 18 7.14 -7.93 -5.86
CA THR A 18 8.36 -8.01 -6.66
C THR A 18 9.57 -7.56 -5.84
N VAL A 19 10.60 -8.39 -5.78
CA VAL A 19 11.86 -8.13 -5.06
C VAL A 19 13.03 -8.28 -6.01
N PHE A 20 14.05 -7.44 -5.87
CA PHE A 20 15.32 -7.56 -6.58
C PHE A 20 16.35 -8.17 -5.62
N PRO A 21 16.73 -9.46 -5.76
CA PRO A 21 17.59 -10.13 -4.78
C PRO A 21 18.96 -9.48 -4.60
N SER A 22 19.47 -8.78 -5.62
CA SER A 22 20.74 -8.05 -5.56
C SER A 22 20.64 -6.71 -4.83
N LEU A 23 19.44 -6.20 -4.57
CA LEU A 23 19.21 -4.92 -3.87
C LEU A 23 18.72 -5.19 -2.45
N THR A 24 19.64 -5.58 -1.57
CA THR A 24 19.31 -5.99 -0.18
C THR A 24 18.65 -4.90 0.66
N SER A 25 18.93 -3.62 0.35
CA SER A 25 18.29 -2.46 1.00
C SER A 25 16.89 -2.16 0.46
N PHE A 26 16.49 -2.76 -0.66
CA PHE A 26 15.19 -2.54 -1.28
C PHE A 26 14.27 -3.73 -1.00
N VAL A 27 13.23 -3.48 -0.20
CA VAL A 27 12.25 -4.51 0.21
C VAL A 27 11.30 -4.95 -0.92
N GLY A 28 11.41 -4.33 -2.09
CA GLY A 28 10.55 -4.57 -3.23
C GLY A 28 9.35 -3.62 -3.30
N PHE A 29 8.44 -3.95 -4.19
CA PHE A 29 7.15 -3.25 -4.33
C PHE A 29 6.00 -4.24 -4.43
N ASN A 30 4.83 -3.81 -3.96
CA ASN A 30 3.59 -4.57 -4.07
C ASN A 30 2.72 -3.95 -5.17
N ASN A 31 2.14 -4.80 -6.00
CA ASN A 31 1.10 -4.45 -6.96
C ASN A 31 -0.17 -5.24 -6.61
N GLN A 32 -1.31 -4.57 -6.56
CA GLN A 32 -2.59 -5.20 -6.20
C GLN A 32 -3.66 -4.82 -7.19
N GLY A 33 -4.63 -5.71 -7.33
CA GLY A 33 -5.78 -5.48 -8.18
C GLY A 33 -6.72 -6.67 -8.22
N CYS A 34 -7.52 -6.68 -9.27
CA CYS A 34 -8.48 -7.71 -9.61
C CYS A 34 -7.99 -8.47 -10.85
N LYS A 35 -8.27 -9.77 -10.91
CA LYS A 35 -7.90 -10.63 -12.04
C LYS A 35 -9.06 -11.59 -12.36
N ASP A 36 -9.29 -11.83 -13.64
CA ASP A 36 -10.42 -12.63 -14.13
C ASP A 36 -10.35 -14.15 -13.82
N ASP A 37 -9.22 -14.65 -13.30
CA ASP A 37 -9.04 -16.07 -13.02
C ASP A 37 -7.93 -16.30 -11.97
N ASN A 38 -7.78 -17.53 -11.47
CA ASN A 38 -6.77 -17.89 -10.45
C ASN A 38 -5.45 -18.45 -11.02
N SER A 39 -5.19 -18.30 -12.31
CA SER A 39 -3.93 -18.73 -12.95
C SER A 39 -2.72 -18.02 -12.35
N ASN A 40 -1.62 -18.74 -12.20
CA ASN A 40 -0.36 -18.25 -11.63
C ASN A 40 -0.47 -17.75 -10.17
N CYS A 41 -1.61 -17.96 -9.50
CA CYS A 41 -1.75 -17.65 -8.10
C CYS A 41 -0.90 -18.61 -7.26
N ASN A 42 -0.27 -18.06 -6.22
CA ASN A 42 0.73 -18.68 -5.36
C ASN A 42 2.01 -19.13 -6.09
N GLN A 43 2.22 -18.63 -7.31
CA GLN A 43 3.44 -18.90 -8.07
C GLN A 43 4.45 -17.77 -7.88
N THR A 44 5.72 -18.14 -7.95
CA THR A 44 6.84 -17.20 -7.97
C THR A 44 7.50 -17.27 -9.34
N ILE A 45 7.54 -16.13 -10.02
CA ILE A 45 8.10 -15.99 -11.36
C ILE A 45 9.40 -15.21 -11.25
N GLN A 46 10.42 -15.66 -11.95
CA GLN A 46 11.70 -14.96 -12.04
C GLN A 46 11.81 -14.30 -13.41
N GLY A 47 12.37 -13.11 -13.43
CA GLY A 47 12.65 -12.38 -14.67
C GLY A 47 13.90 -11.51 -14.51
N THR A 48 14.27 -10.87 -15.61
CA THR A 48 15.41 -9.96 -15.64
C THR A 48 14.96 -8.63 -16.22
N LEU A 49 15.26 -7.53 -15.53
CA LEU A 49 15.02 -6.17 -16.00
C LEU A 49 16.35 -5.42 -16.01
N MET A 50 16.79 -5.00 -17.20
CA MET A 50 18.06 -4.28 -17.40
C MET A 50 19.22 -4.91 -16.61
N PHE A 51 19.47 -6.21 -16.87
CA PHE A 51 20.54 -7.01 -16.25
C PHE A 51 20.37 -7.33 -14.75
N VAL A 52 19.29 -6.86 -14.11
CA VAL A 52 18.99 -7.17 -12.71
C VAL A 52 17.91 -8.24 -12.64
N ASN A 53 18.18 -9.33 -11.92
CA ASN A 53 17.18 -10.35 -11.68
C ASN A 53 16.14 -9.85 -10.68
N TYR A 54 14.87 -10.18 -10.92
CA TYR A 54 13.78 -9.93 -10.00
C TYR A 54 12.93 -11.19 -9.83
N THR A 55 12.32 -11.27 -8.66
CA THR A 55 11.42 -12.34 -8.27
C THR A 55 10.07 -11.73 -7.93
N THR A 56 9.03 -12.15 -8.64
CA THR A 56 7.65 -11.73 -8.38
C THR A 56 6.84 -12.91 -7.85
N THR A 57 6.32 -12.78 -6.63
CA THR A 57 5.39 -13.75 -6.04
C THR A 57 3.98 -13.19 -6.14
N LEU A 58 3.07 -13.96 -6.76
CA LEU A 58 1.67 -13.61 -6.89
C LEU A 58 0.85 -14.40 -5.87
N THR A 59 0.12 -13.71 -4.99
CA THR A 59 -0.82 -14.31 -4.04
C THR A 59 -2.23 -13.88 -4.41
N CYS A 60 -3.20 -14.80 -4.33
CA CYS A 60 -4.59 -14.51 -4.67
C CYS A 60 -5.55 -14.96 -3.58
N CYS A 61 -6.73 -14.33 -3.54
CA CYS A 61 -7.79 -14.63 -2.61
C CYS A 61 -9.16 -14.23 -3.19
N ASN A 62 -10.24 -14.84 -2.67
CA ASN A 62 -11.57 -14.81 -3.31
C ASN A 62 -12.64 -14.06 -2.50
N THR A 63 -12.26 -13.41 -1.39
CA THR A 63 -13.19 -12.61 -0.57
C THR A 63 -13.04 -11.12 -0.86
N ASP A 64 -14.07 -10.32 -0.59
CA ASP A 64 -14.01 -8.87 -0.81
C ASP A 64 -12.84 -8.25 -0.02
N LYS A 65 -11.99 -7.47 -0.71
CA LYS A 65 -10.84 -6.75 -0.12
C LYS A 65 -9.85 -7.62 0.65
N CYS A 66 -9.73 -8.89 0.27
CA CYS A 66 -8.88 -9.87 0.95
C CYS A 66 -7.38 -9.69 0.71
N ASN A 67 -6.99 -8.77 -0.17
CA ASN A 67 -5.62 -8.40 -0.49
C ASN A 67 -5.26 -7.05 0.16
N PRO A 68 -5.07 -6.96 1.49
CA PRO A 68 -4.68 -5.72 2.12
C PRO A 68 -3.22 -5.38 1.80
N THR A 69 -2.96 -4.12 1.43
CA THR A 69 -1.60 -3.56 1.42
C THR A 69 -1.11 -3.47 2.87
N THR A 70 -0.12 -4.26 3.27
CA THR A 70 0.76 -3.82 4.35
C THR A 70 1.64 -2.73 3.75
N LEU A 71 1.31 -1.47 4.04
CA LEU A 71 2.23 -0.36 3.81
C LEU A 71 3.47 -0.68 4.67
N VAL A 72 4.51 -1.25 4.07
CA VAL A 72 5.79 -1.44 4.75
C VAL A 72 6.26 -0.04 5.11
N SER A 73 6.27 0.25 6.42
CA SER A 73 6.43 1.53 7.12
C SER A 73 7.69 2.35 6.75
N SER A 74 7.85 2.66 5.48
CA SER A 74 8.85 3.54 4.88
C SER A 74 8.19 4.74 4.19
N ALA A 75 6.87 4.70 3.99
CA ALA A 75 6.08 5.90 4.10
C ALA A 75 6.03 6.22 5.59
N ALA A 76 6.91 7.09 6.07
CA ALA A 76 6.66 7.80 7.31
C ALA A 76 5.25 8.36 7.19
N THR A 77 4.29 7.71 7.83
CA THR A 77 2.97 8.26 8.02
C THR A 77 3.20 9.51 8.85
N ALA A 78 3.45 10.62 8.18
CA ALA A 78 3.23 11.95 8.70
C ALA A 78 1.73 11.98 9.00
N LYS A 79 1.35 11.39 10.13
CA LYS A 79 0.13 11.75 10.83
C LYS A 79 0.34 13.22 11.14
N MET A 80 -0.10 14.08 10.22
CA MET A 80 -0.29 15.49 10.49
C MET A 80 -1.22 15.53 11.70
N THR A 81 -0.63 15.71 12.88
CA THR A 81 -1.37 15.97 14.10
C THR A 81 -2.02 17.32 13.92
N VAL A 82 -3.27 17.34 13.44
CA VAL A 82 -4.13 18.54 13.28
C VAL A 82 -4.57 19.07 14.67
N THR A 83 -3.65 19.17 15.62
CA THR A 83 -3.94 19.55 17.01
C THR A 83 -3.00 20.64 17.53
N GLY A 84 -2.08 21.16 16.70
CA GLY A 84 -1.17 22.24 17.11
C GLY A 84 -1.69 23.67 16.91
N ALA A 85 -2.62 23.89 15.97
CA ALA A 85 -2.97 25.26 15.54
C ALA A 85 -4.11 25.93 16.35
N VAL A 86 -4.87 25.18 17.14
CA VAL A 86 -6.05 25.73 17.85
C VAL A 86 -5.71 26.20 19.28
N GLY A 87 -4.53 25.87 19.82
CA GLY A 87 -4.12 26.27 21.18
C GLY A 87 -3.64 27.72 21.30
N ALA A 88 -3.11 28.32 20.23
CA ALA A 88 -2.54 29.68 20.28
C ALA A 88 -3.60 30.80 20.23
N ALA A 89 -4.79 30.52 19.69
CA ALA A 89 -5.83 31.55 19.57
C ALA A 89 -6.58 31.82 20.90
N ILE A 90 -6.62 30.85 21.82
CA ILE A 90 -7.44 30.96 23.04
C ILE A 90 -6.72 31.72 24.16
N LEU A 91 -5.38 31.73 24.18
CA LEU A 91 -4.61 32.51 25.17
C LEU A 91 -4.61 34.02 24.89
N ALA A 92 -4.90 34.45 23.65
CA ALA A 92 -5.03 35.88 23.31
C ALA A 92 -6.35 36.49 23.82
N SER A 93 -7.40 35.68 23.99
CA SER A 93 -8.73 36.16 24.43
C SER A 93 -8.85 36.48 25.93
N VAL A 94 -7.82 36.21 26.75
CA VAL A 94 -7.88 36.47 28.21
C VAL A 94 -7.03 37.66 28.64
N LEU A 95 -6.01 38.06 27.88
CA LEU A 95 -5.21 39.28 28.20
C LEU A 95 -5.71 40.55 27.51
N GLY A 96 -6.58 40.47 26.50
CA GLY A 96 -7.22 41.64 25.87
C GLY A 96 -8.37 42.25 26.69
N SER A 97 -8.72 41.66 27.84
CA SER A 97 -9.82 42.10 28.70
C SER A 97 -9.35 42.78 29.99
N ILE A 98 -8.03 43.03 30.12
CA ILE A 98 -7.43 43.73 31.26
C ILE A 98 -6.51 44.86 30.77
N MET A 99 -7.05 45.73 29.92
CA MET A 99 -6.57 47.09 29.69
C MET A 99 -7.69 47.94 29.09
#